data_AF-A0AAW9K6D5-F1
#
_entry.id   AF-A0AAW9K6D5-F1
#
_cell.length_a   1.000
_cell.length_b   1.000
_cell.length_c   1.000
_cell.angle_alpha   90.00
_cell.angle_beta   90.00
_cell.angle_gamma   90.00
#
_symmetry.space_group_name_H-M   'P 1'
#
loop_
_entity.id
_entity.type
_entity.pdbx_description
1 polymer ?
#
loop_
_entity_poly.entity_id
_entity_poly.type
_entity_poly.pdbx_seq_one_letter_code
_entity_poly.pdbx_strand_id
1 'polypeptide(L)'
;MKANIIDAVNGRFGTASINAAIIGNLSASKIKASVIEAINANIGTAYIDTGIFDTINAGKISGGKINTSILSIGSTSGSLTISDNTIQIEDTQETPKVRVQIGKDNNNNYGILVANADGVVIFDSDVGVYEAGIDDQAVSADKIRNEAVGVNQLNLKNLFVSD
;
A
#
# COMPACT_ATOMS: atom_id res chain seq x y z
N MET A 1 50.50 -34.16 21.96
CA MET A 1 51.77 -33.64 21.41
C MET A 1 51.64 -32.15 21.21
N LYS A 2 52.75 -31.42 21.41
CA LYS A 2 52.88 -29.99 21.73
C LYS A 2 51.83 -29.06 21.12
N ALA A 3 51.01 -28.46 21.98
CA ALA A 3 50.42 -27.16 21.70
C ALA A 3 51.57 -26.14 21.68
N ASN A 4 51.94 -25.65 20.50
CA ASN A 4 52.77 -24.46 20.40
C ASN A 4 51.85 -23.28 20.72
N ILE A 5 51.80 -22.89 21.99
CA ILE A 5 51.15 -21.62 22.37
C ILE A 5 52.06 -20.52 21.85
N ILE A 6 51.53 -19.69 20.94
CA ILE A 6 52.19 -18.49 20.45
C ILE A 6 51.50 -17.33 21.16
N ASP A 7 52.20 -16.73 22.12
CA ASP A 7 51.81 -15.45 22.70
C ASP A 7 52.58 -14.36 21.96
N ALA A 8 51.88 -13.63 21.10
CA ALA A 8 52.46 -12.59 20.27
C ALA A 8 51.56 -11.35 20.30
N VAL A 9 52.16 -10.20 20.57
CA VAL A 9 51.44 -8.91 20.54
C VAL A 9 51.07 -8.51 19.11
N ASN A 10 51.93 -8.82 18.13
CA ASN A 10 51.72 -8.53 16.72
C ASN A 10 52.15 -9.72 15.85
N GLY A 11 51.33 -10.05 14.85
CA GLY A 11 51.64 -11.07 13.84
C GLY A 11 51.27 -10.57 12.45
N ARG A 12 52.20 -10.69 11.50
CA ARG A 12 51.97 -10.38 10.09
C ARG A 12 52.10 -11.67 9.29
N PHE A 13 51.01 -12.07 8.64
CA PHE A 13 50.95 -13.29 7.84
C PHE A 13 50.57 -12.92 6.40
N GLY A 14 51.16 -13.59 5.42
CA GLY A 14 50.70 -13.47 4.03
C GLY A 14 49.36 -14.16 3.83
N THR A 15 49.23 -15.37 4.37
CA THR A 15 48.01 -16.16 4.44
C THR A 15 47.94 -16.88 5.78
N ALA A 16 46.73 -17.12 6.28
CA ALA A 16 46.49 -17.91 7.47
C ALA A 16 45.21 -18.74 7.25
N SER A 17 45.25 -20.02 7.60
CA SER A 17 44.07 -20.87 7.70
C SER A 17 43.72 -21.01 9.16
N ILE A 18 42.56 -20.51 9.57
CA ILE A 18 42.14 -20.47 10.97
C ILE A 18 40.77 -21.15 11.07
N ASN A 19 40.69 -22.23 11.85
CA ASN A 19 39.44 -22.97 12.02
C ASN A 19 38.45 -22.21 12.92
N ALA A 20 38.97 -21.51 13.93
CA ALA A 20 38.19 -20.69 14.85
C ALA A 20 39.06 -19.52 15.34
N ALA A 21 38.48 -18.33 15.39
CA ALA A 21 39.12 -17.13 15.92
C ALA A 21 38.10 -16.35 16.75
N ILE A 22 38.54 -15.80 17.88
CA ILE A 22 37.81 -14.76 18.61
C ILE A 22 38.52 -13.46 18.28
N ILE A 23 37.84 -12.57 17.56
CA ILE A 23 38.41 -11.31 17.09
C ILE A 23 37.63 -10.18 17.73
N GLY A 24 38.30 -9.34 18.52
CA GLY A 24 37.66 -8.17 19.14
C GLY A 24 37.27 -7.11 18.10
N ASN A 25 38.19 -6.79 17.18
CA ASN A 25 37.96 -5.85 16.07
C ASN A 25 38.56 -6.41 14.79
N LEU A 26 37.74 -6.54 13.74
CA LEU A 26 38.17 -6.93 12.41
C LEU A 26 38.08 -5.71 11.48
N SER A 27 39.22 -5.25 10.96
CA SER A 27 39.26 -4.29 9.87
C SER A 27 39.68 -5.01 8.59
N ALA A 28 38.76 -5.18 7.66
CA ALA A 28 38.98 -5.88 6.39
C ALA A 28 38.34 -5.11 5.23
N SER A 29 39.01 -5.07 4.08
CA SER A 29 38.45 -4.44 2.87
C SER A 29 37.42 -5.33 2.17
N LYS A 30 37.50 -6.65 2.38
CA LYS A 30 36.60 -7.65 1.81
C LYS A 30 36.42 -8.79 2.80
N ILE A 31 35.18 -9.19 3.01
CA ILE A 31 34.81 -10.38 3.78
C ILE A 31 33.90 -11.21 2.88
N LYS A 32 34.23 -12.49 2.70
CA LYS A 32 33.36 -13.47 2.05
C LYS A 32 33.00 -14.50 3.11
N ALA A 33 31.75 -14.45 3.57
CA ALA A 33 31.21 -15.36 4.57
C ALA A 33 30.03 -16.13 3.97
N SER A 34 29.83 -17.37 4.41
CA SER A 34 28.62 -18.12 4.05
C SER A 34 27.43 -17.72 4.92
N VAL A 35 27.69 -17.38 6.19
CA VAL A 35 26.70 -16.98 7.18
C VAL A 35 27.31 -15.85 8.01
N ILE A 36 26.50 -14.84 8.31
CA ILE A 36 26.85 -13.75 9.23
C ILE A 36 25.72 -13.68 10.25
N GLU A 37 26.00 -14.09 11.49
CA GLU A 37 25.13 -13.87 12.63
C GLU A 37 25.63 -12.63 13.37
N ALA A 38 24.90 -11.52 13.22
CA ALA A 38 25.24 -10.25 13.83
C ALA A 38 24.10 -9.79 14.74
N ILE A 39 24.45 -9.30 15.93
CA ILE A 39 23.47 -8.65 16.82
C ILE A 39 22.99 -7.33 16.19
N ASN A 40 23.91 -6.56 15.61
CA ASN A 40 23.65 -5.33 14.89
C ASN A 40 24.58 -5.23 13.68
N ALA A 41 24.08 -4.68 12.58
CA ALA A 41 24.87 -4.36 11.40
C ALA A 41 24.55 -2.95 10.92
N ASN A 42 25.57 -2.08 10.83
CA ASN A 42 25.45 -0.79 10.16
C ASN A 42 26.01 -0.94 8.74
N ILE A 43 25.11 -0.95 7.76
CA ILE A 43 25.45 -1.19 6.36
C ILE A 43 25.08 0.05 5.54
N GLY A 44 26.08 0.70 4.92
CA GLY A 44 25.82 1.87 4.09
C GLY A 44 25.05 1.56 2.80
N THR A 45 25.36 0.43 2.15
CA THR A 45 24.64 -0.06 0.96
C THR A 45 24.68 -1.57 0.94
N ALA A 46 23.52 -2.20 0.76
CA ALA A 46 23.37 -3.64 0.64
C ALA A 46 22.77 -3.99 -0.72
N TYR A 47 23.35 -4.97 -1.41
CA TYR A 47 22.71 -5.65 -2.53
C TYR A 47 22.17 -6.98 -2.01
N ILE A 48 20.84 -7.10 -1.99
CA ILE A 48 20.13 -8.25 -1.44
C ILE A 48 19.28 -8.85 -2.56
N ASP A 49 19.58 -10.10 -2.94
CA ASP A 49 18.81 -10.83 -3.94
C ASP A 49 17.46 -11.29 -3.39
N THR A 50 17.46 -11.83 -2.17
CA THR A 50 16.27 -12.16 -1.39
C THR A 50 16.56 -11.92 0.09
N GLY A 51 15.61 -11.30 0.80
CA GLY A 51 15.72 -11.02 2.22
C GLY A 51 14.39 -11.27 2.93
N ILE A 52 14.45 -11.83 4.13
CA ILE A 52 13.33 -11.94 5.05
C ILE A 52 13.59 -10.94 6.17
N PHE A 53 12.63 -10.05 6.40
CA PHE A 53 12.72 -9.01 7.42
C PHE A 53 11.49 -9.11 8.31
N ASP A 54 11.69 -9.01 9.62
CA ASP A 54 10.59 -8.96 10.59
C ASP A 54 9.85 -7.62 10.53
N THR A 55 10.59 -6.52 10.42
CA THR A 55 10.02 -5.17 10.26
C THR A 55 10.94 -4.31 9.39
N ILE A 56 10.34 -3.46 8.56
CA ILE A 56 11.04 -2.46 7.74
C ILE A 56 10.45 -1.09 8.06
N ASN A 57 11.25 -0.19 8.65
CA ASN A 57 10.91 1.23 8.72
C ASN A 57 11.32 1.90 7.41
N ALA A 58 10.36 2.10 6.52
CA ALA A 58 10.61 2.61 5.18
C ALA A 58 10.34 4.12 5.10
N GLY A 59 11.40 4.93 5.11
CA GLY A 59 11.30 6.37 4.84
C GLY A 59 11.38 6.73 3.35
N LYS A 60 12.03 5.88 2.54
CA LYS A 60 12.20 6.05 1.09
C LYS A 60 12.20 4.69 0.42
N ILE A 61 11.20 4.40 -0.40
CA ILE A 61 11.18 3.26 -1.31
C ILE A 61 11.18 3.83 -2.72
N SER A 62 12.26 3.59 -3.45
CA SER A 62 12.39 3.96 -4.86
C SER A 62 12.73 2.70 -5.64
N GLY A 63 11.81 2.21 -6.47
CA GLY A 63 11.97 0.94 -7.18
C GLY A 63 10.83 0.68 -8.15
N GLY A 64 10.89 -0.45 -8.86
CA GLY A 64 9.92 -0.85 -9.88
C GLY A 64 8.55 -1.27 -9.32
N LYS A 65 8.04 -2.44 -9.74
CA LYS A 65 6.73 -2.95 -9.28
C LYS A 65 6.83 -3.47 -7.84
N ILE A 66 5.98 -2.95 -6.96
CA ILE A 66 5.73 -3.51 -5.63
C ILE A 66 4.54 -4.46 -5.75
N ASN A 67 4.71 -5.74 -5.39
CA ASN A 67 3.60 -6.68 -5.32
C ASN A 67 2.88 -6.53 -3.97
N THR A 68 1.59 -6.16 -4.02
CA THR A 68 0.76 -5.88 -2.84
C THR A 68 -0.19 -7.00 -2.45
N SER A 69 -0.12 -8.19 -3.08
CA SER A 69 -1.07 -9.29 -2.82
C SER A 69 -1.12 -9.75 -1.35
N ILE A 70 -0.07 -9.49 -0.58
CA ILE A 70 -0.01 -9.77 0.87
C ILE A 70 0.34 -8.51 1.69
N LEU A 71 0.42 -7.35 1.05
CA LEU A 71 0.78 -6.09 1.70
C LEU A 71 -0.49 -5.25 1.90
N SER A 72 -0.76 -4.87 3.14
CA SER A 72 -1.71 -3.79 3.43
C SER A 72 -0.93 -2.48 3.50
N ILE A 73 -1.22 -1.57 2.57
CA ILE A 73 -0.70 -0.20 2.60
C ILE A 73 -1.78 0.67 3.21
N GLY A 74 -1.51 1.28 4.35
CA GLY A 74 -2.47 2.21 4.92
C GLY A 74 -1.85 3.43 5.59
N SER A 75 -2.65 4.48 5.72
CA SER A 75 -2.27 5.66 6.50
C SER A 75 -2.29 5.33 8.00
N THR A 76 -1.46 6.00 8.80
CA THR A 76 -1.48 5.86 10.28
C THR A 76 -2.85 6.18 10.89
N SER A 77 -3.66 7.02 10.24
CA SER A 77 -5.02 7.34 10.66
C SER A 77 -6.07 6.29 10.29
N GLY A 78 -5.70 5.25 9.53
CA GLY A 78 -6.63 4.23 9.00
C GLY A 78 -7.47 4.67 7.79
N SER A 79 -7.40 5.94 7.39
CA SER A 79 -8.29 6.53 6.36
C SER A 79 -8.03 6.08 4.92
N LEU A 80 -6.87 5.50 4.62
CA LEU A 80 -6.56 4.91 3.32
C LEU A 80 -6.04 3.50 3.55
N THR A 81 -6.57 2.54 2.79
CA THR A 81 -6.08 1.15 2.71
C THR A 81 -5.96 0.72 1.25
N ILE A 82 -4.85 0.08 0.89
CA ILE A 82 -4.64 -0.62 -0.38
C ILE A 82 -4.20 -2.03 -0.04
N SER A 83 -5.01 -3.02 -0.41
CA SER A 83 -4.73 -4.43 -0.16
C SER A 83 -5.22 -5.27 -1.33
N ASP A 84 -4.40 -6.23 -1.77
CA ASP A 84 -4.65 -7.05 -2.94
C ASP A 84 -5.03 -6.21 -4.19
N ASN A 85 -6.31 -6.23 -4.57
CA ASN A 85 -6.88 -5.52 -5.72
C ASN A 85 -7.86 -4.40 -5.32
N THR A 86 -7.92 -4.03 -4.05
CA THR A 86 -8.89 -3.05 -3.53
C THR A 86 -8.19 -1.85 -2.89
N ILE A 87 -8.68 -0.67 -3.24
CA ILE A 87 -8.37 0.61 -2.59
C ILE A 87 -9.62 1.04 -1.84
N GLN A 88 -9.49 1.33 -0.54
CA GLN A 88 -10.55 1.86 0.30
C GLN A 88 -10.11 3.15 0.97
N ILE A 89 -11.02 4.11 1.01
CA ILE A 89 -10.88 5.34 1.79
C ILE A 89 -12.00 5.38 2.82
N GLU A 90 -11.65 5.49 4.08
CA GLU A 90 -12.57 5.59 5.20
C GLU A 90 -12.51 6.99 5.82
N ASP A 91 -13.63 7.45 6.38
CA ASP A 91 -13.62 8.65 7.21
C ASP A 91 -13.12 8.36 8.64
N THR A 92 -12.93 9.43 9.42
CA THR A 92 -12.31 9.36 10.75
C THR A 92 -13.34 9.52 11.88
N GLN A 93 -14.58 9.11 11.66
CA GLN A 93 -15.64 9.13 12.67
C GLN A 93 -15.42 8.02 13.71
N GLU A 94 -16.16 8.03 14.83
CA GLU A 94 -16.05 7.01 15.88
C GLU A 94 -16.31 5.59 15.36
N THR A 95 -17.24 5.45 14.40
CA THR A 95 -17.41 4.25 13.58
C THR A 95 -17.05 4.61 12.13
N PRO A 96 -15.82 4.28 11.67
CA PRO A 96 -15.37 4.62 10.32
C PRO A 96 -16.31 4.09 9.25
N LYS A 97 -16.58 4.91 8.24
CA LYS A 97 -17.38 4.52 7.07
C LYS A 97 -16.52 4.54 5.83
N VAL A 98 -16.64 3.49 5.00
CA VAL A 98 -16.04 3.47 3.66
C VAL A 98 -16.71 4.54 2.80
N ARG A 99 -15.91 5.51 2.35
CA ARG A 99 -16.33 6.65 1.53
C ARG A 99 -16.04 6.43 0.06
N VAL A 100 -14.96 5.74 -0.25
CA VAL A 100 -14.60 5.34 -1.60
C VAL A 100 -14.08 3.91 -1.55
N GLN A 101 -14.53 3.10 -2.49
CA GLN A 101 -13.94 1.80 -2.77
C GLN A 101 -13.68 1.68 -4.27
N ILE A 102 -12.49 1.23 -4.64
CA ILE A 102 -12.12 0.90 -6.01
C ILE A 102 -11.56 -0.52 -6.01
N GLY A 103 -12.05 -1.35 -6.91
CA GLY A 103 -11.63 -2.75 -7.01
C GLY A 103 -12.70 -3.70 -6.51
N LYS A 104 -12.27 -4.79 -5.89
CA LYS A 104 -13.16 -5.90 -5.55
C LYS A 104 -13.88 -5.65 -4.22
N ASP A 105 -15.20 -5.79 -4.22
CA ASP A 105 -16.04 -5.67 -3.03
C ASP A 105 -16.18 -6.99 -2.25
N ASN A 106 -16.89 -6.95 -1.12
CA ASN A 106 -17.18 -8.12 -0.29
C ASN A 106 -18.05 -9.19 -0.99
N ASN A 107 -18.67 -8.84 -2.11
CA ASN A 107 -19.51 -9.70 -2.94
C ASN A 107 -18.73 -10.29 -4.14
N ASN A 108 -17.44 -9.99 -4.28
CA ASN A 108 -16.55 -10.35 -5.39
C ASN A 108 -16.79 -9.61 -6.72
N ASN A 109 -17.53 -8.51 -6.71
CA ASN A 109 -17.73 -7.66 -7.87
C ASN A 109 -16.62 -6.60 -7.92
N TYR A 110 -16.19 -6.25 -9.14
CA TYR A 110 -15.21 -5.20 -9.35
C TYR A 110 -15.91 -3.93 -9.76
N GLY A 111 -15.59 -2.82 -9.10
CA GLY A 111 -16.23 -1.55 -9.42
C GLY A 111 -15.60 -0.35 -8.74
N ILE A 112 -16.30 0.77 -8.85
CA ILE A 112 -16.06 2.00 -8.11
C ILE A 112 -17.32 2.33 -7.34
N LEU A 113 -17.21 2.43 -6.02
CA LEU A 113 -18.28 2.82 -5.12
C LEU A 113 -17.89 4.10 -4.39
N VAL A 114 -18.79 5.06 -4.32
CA VAL A 114 -18.63 6.31 -3.58
C VAL A 114 -19.84 6.52 -2.68
N ALA A 115 -19.60 6.86 -1.41
CA ALA A 115 -20.62 7.09 -0.40
C ALA A 115 -20.53 8.50 0.23
N ASN A 116 -21.68 9.03 0.64
CA ASN A 116 -21.77 10.30 1.38
C ASN A 116 -21.34 10.14 2.86
N ALA A 117 -21.39 11.22 3.64
CA ALA A 117 -20.93 11.23 5.04
C ALA A 117 -21.74 10.31 5.98
N ASP A 118 -22.95 9.96 5.56
CA ASP A 118 -23.80 9.02 6.28
C ASP A 118 -23.48 7.55 5.93
N GLY A 119 -22.61 7.30 4.95
CA GLY A 119 -22.29 5.96 4.45
C GLY A 119 -23.30 5.45 3.40
N VAL A 120 -24.19 6.31 2.91
CA VAL A 120 -25.12 5.97 1.84
C VAL A 120 -24.39 6.04 0.50
N VAL A 121 -24.50 4.98 -0.31
CA VAL A 121 -23.93 4.93 -1.65
C VAL A 121 -24.59 5.99 -2.54
N ILE A 122 -23.78 6.86 -3.12
CA ILE A 122 -24.21 7.91 -4.04
C ILE A 122 -23.81 7.63 -5.48
N PHE A 123 -22.77 6.80 -5.68
CA PHE A 123 -22.37 6.32 -6.99
C PHE A 123 -21.86 4.88 -6.89
N ASP A 124 -22.26 4.07 -7.86
CA ASP A 124 -21.75 2.72 -8.08
C ASP A 124 -21.55 2.55 -9.60
N SER A 125 -20.44 1.95 -10.01
CA SER A 125 -20.10 1.79 -11.42
C SER A 125 -21.11 0.95 -12.23
N ASP A 126 -21.87 0.07 -11.60
CA ASP A 126 -22.83 -0.82 -12.28
C ASP A 126 -24.18 -0.15 -12.52
N VAL A 127 -24.57 0.81 -11.67
CA VAL A 127 -25.88 1.48 -11.75
C VAL A 127 -25.82 2.99 -11.99
N GLY A 128 -24.65 3.60 -11.83
CA GLY A 128 -24.45 5.05 -11.93
C GLY A 128 -24.72 5.79 -10.63
N VAL A 129 -25.26 7.01 -10.74
CA VAL A 129 -25.54 7.89 -9.61
C VAL A 129 -26.90 7.57 -9.01
N TYR A 130 -26.96 7.33 -7.70
CA TYR A 130 -28.22 7.12 -6.96
C TYR A 130 -28.90 8.45 -6.65
N GLU A 131 -30.19 8.41 -6.27
CA GLU A 131 -30.96 9.61 -5.89
C GLU A 131 -30.26 10.44 -4.81
N ALA A 132 -29.69 9.81 -3.78
CA ALA A 132 -28.92 10.47 -2.74
C ALA A 132 -27.64 11.17 -3.25
N GLY A 133 -27.18 10.83 -4.46
CA GLY A 133 -26.09 11.52 -5.16
C GLY A 133 -26.55 12.64 -6.09
N ILE A 134 -27.85 12.79 -6.32
CA ILE A 134 -28.46 13.87 -7.11
C ILE A 134 -29.00 14.93 -6.14
N ASP A 135 -28.10 15.63 -5.45
CA ASP A 135 -28.41 16.77 -4.57
C ASP A 135 -27.75 18.06 -5.09
N ASP A 136 -28.07 19.22 -4.50
CA ASP A 136 -27.45 20.53 -4.77
C ASP A 136 -27.44 20.93 -6.26
N GLN A 137 -28.60 20.88 -6.90
CA GLN A 137 -28.74 21.16 -8.34
C GLN A 137 -27.74 20.35 -9.19
N ALA A 138 -27.48 19.09 -8.82
CA ALA A 138 -26.68 18.15 -9.61
C ALA A 138 -27.11 18.13 -11.09
N VAL A 139 -28.42 18.21 -11.33
CA VAL A 139 -29.03 18.45 -12.64
C VAL A 139 -29.57 19.89 -12.68
N SER A 140 -28.88 20.79 -13.38
CA SER A 140 -29.29 22.18 -13.58
C SER A 140 -29.29 22.54 -15.07
N ALA A 141 -30.02 23.60 -15.44
CA ALA A 141 -30.09 24.04 -16.85
C ALA A 141 -28.70 24.29 -17.45
N ASP A 142 -27.79 24.89 -16.69
CA ASP A 142 -26.42 25.17 -17.14
C ASP A 142 -25.58 23.90 -17.35
N LYS A 143 -25.94 22.80 -16.69
CA LYS A 143 -25.28 21.49 -16.83
C LYS A 143 -25.92 20.63 -17.94
N ILE A 144 -27.10 21.00 -18.44
CA ILE A 144 -27.80 20.30 -19.51
C ILE A 144 -27.43 20.93 -20.85
N ARG A 145 -26.77 20.17 -21.72
CA ARG A 145 -26.44 20.65 -23.08
C ARG A 145 -27.71 20.77 -23.93
N ASN A 146 -27.68 21.62 -24.95
CA ASN A 146 -28.78 21.72 -25.91
C ASN A 146 -29.10 20.32 -26.48
N GLU A 147 -30.39 20.01 -26.57
CA GLU A 147 -30.91 18.72 -27.06
C GLU A 147 -30.48 17.48 -26.24
N ALA A 148 -29.90 17.64 -25.04
CA ALA A 148 -29.47 16.50 -24.21
C ALA A 148 -30.63 15.72 -23.57
N VAL A 149 -31.82 16.33 -23.47
CA VAL A 149 -33.03 15.69 -22.93
C VAL A 149 -34.04 15.51 -24.07
N GLY A 150 -34.29 14.27 -24.45
CA GLY A 150 -35.23 13.91 -25.50
C GLY A 150 -36.60 13.49 -24.97
N VAL A 151 -37.54 13.27 -25.90
CA VAL A 151 -38.93 12.87 -25.57
C VAL A 151 -39.03 11.58 -24.75
N ASN A 152 -38.05 10.68 -24.88
CA ASN A 152 -38.02 9.41 -24.14
C ASN A 152 -37.63 9.58 -22.66
N GLN A 153 -36.94 10.67 -22.32
CA GLN A 153 -36.55 11.01 -20.96
C GLN A 153 -37.63 11.84 -20.24
N LEU A 154 -38.63 12.35 -20.98
CA LEU A 154 -39.73 13.15 -20.43
C LEU A 154 -40.95 12.27 -20.09
N ASN A 155 -41.36 12.29 -18.82
CA ASN A 155 -42.63 11.69 -18.42
C ASN A 155 -43.76 12.72 -18.53
N LEU A 156 -44.54 12.65 -19.61
CA LEU A 156 -45.60 13.63 -19.93
C LEU A 156 -46.99 13.27 -19.35
N LYS A 157 -47.12 12.15 -18.62
CA LYS A 157 -48.44 11.62 -18.21
C LYS A 157 -49.26 12.55 -17.33
N ASN A 158 -48.61 13.47 -16.60
CA ASN A 158 -49.24 14.43 -15.71
C ASN A 158 -48.93 15.89 -16.10
N LEU A 159 -48.46 16.15 -17.33
CA LEU A 159 -48.06 17.50 -17.73
C LEU A 159 -49.26 18.44 -17.89
N PHE A 160 -50.42 17.89 -18.24
CA PHE A 160 -51.67 18.63 -18.36
C PHE A 160 -52.64 18.12 -17.28
N VAL A 161 -52.89 18.96 -16.28
CA VAL A 161 -54.08 18.81 -15.44
C VAL A 161 -55.27 19.28 -16.27
N SER A 162 -56.26 18.41 -16.46
CA SER A 162 -57.51 18.76 -17.12
C SER A 162 -58.21 19.87 -16.32
N ASP A 163 -58.62 20.94 -17.01
CA ASP A 163 -59.48 21.99 -16.45
C ASP A 163 -60.81 21.43 -15.90
#